data_AF-A0A6V7IZ43-F1
#
_entry.id   AF-A0A6V7IZ43-F1
#
_cell.length_a   1.000
_cell.length_b   1.000
_cell.length_c   1.000
_cell.angle_alpha   90.00
_cell.angle_beta   90.00
_cell.angle_gamma   90.00
#
_symmetry.space_group_name_H-M   'P 1'
#
loop_
_entity.id
_entity.type
_entity.pdbx_description
1 polymer ?
#
loop_
_entity_poly.entity_id
_entity_poly.type
_entity_poly.pdbx_seq_one_letter_code
_entity_poly.pdbx_strand_id
1 'polypeptide(L)' 'DKRITVVDALAHPYLDEGRLRYHSCMCTCCYTTSAGMRQYTSDFEPATSHPFDDLWEKKLTSVQQVK' A
#
# COMPACT_ATOMS: atom_id res chain seq x y z
N ASP A 1 13.86 2.84 25.65
CA ASP A 1 12.87 2.46 24.63
C ASP A 1 13.09 3.34 23.41
N LYS A 2 13.26 2.76 22.21
CA LYS A 2 13.68 3.45 20.97
C LYS A 2 12.74 3.20 19.79
N ARG A 3 11.65 2.46 20.01
CA ARG A 3 10.68 2.14 18.96
C ARG A 3 9.77 3.35 18.74
N ILE A 4 9.59 3.74 17.49
CA ILE A 4 8.63 4.77 17.10
C ILE A 4 7.20 4.24 17.23
N THR A 5 6.25 5.15 17.43
CA THR A 5 4.83 4.77 17.46
C THR A 5 4.34 4.43 16.04
N VAL A 6 3.22 3.73 15.93
CA VAL A 6 2.60 3.45 14.63
C VAL A 6 2.22 4.74 13.89
N VAL A 7 1.80 5.78 14.62
CA VAL A 7 1.42 7.07 14.05
C VAL A 7 2.64 7.75 13.44
N ASP A 8 3.75 7.78 14.18
CA ASP A 8 5.01 8.36 13.68
C ASP A 8 5.58 7.57 12.50
N ALA A 9 5.44 6.24 12.53
CA ALA A 9 5.86 5.38 11.43
C ALA A 9 5.05 5.65 10.16
N LEU A 10 3.73 5.80 10.27
CA LEU A 10 2.83 6.09 9.15
C LEU A 10 3.05 7.48 8.56
N ALA A 11 3.49 8.44 9.37
CA ALA A 11 3.85 9.80 8.95
C ALA A 11 5.31 9.93 8.45
N HIS A 12 6.06 8.82 8.36
CA HIS A 12 7.47 8.88 7.97
C HIS A 12 7.61 9.18 6.46
N PRO A 13 8.52 10.10 6.04
CA PRO A 13 8.66 10.52 4.63
C PRO A 13 8.86 9.37 3.63
N TYR A 14 9.49 8.29 4.10
CA TYR A 14 9.67 7.06 3.32
C TYR A 14 8.34 6.49 2.77
N LEU A 15 7.26 6.56 3.55
CA LEU A 15 5.95 6.08 3.10
C LEU A 15 5.30 7.03 2.11
N ASP A 16 5.45 8.35 2.27
CA ASP A 16 4.95 9.34 1.30
C ASP A 16 5.59 9.16 -0.08
N GLU A 17 6.92 8.98 -0.12
CA GLU A 17 7.64 8.66 -1.35
C GLU A 17 7.18 7.31 -1.94
N GLY A 18 6.93 6.33 -1.07
CA GLY A 18 6.40 5.02 -1.45
C GLY A 18 5.03 5.13 -2.13
N ARG A 19 4.11 5.91 -1.56
CA ARG A 19 2.78 6.18 -2.13
C ARG A 19 2.89 6.84 -3.49
N LEU A 20 3.68 7.90 -3.60
CA LEU A 20 3.86 8.61 -4.86
C LEU A 20 4.45 7.71 -5.94
N ARG A 21 5.45 6.88 -5.59
CA ARG A 21 6.04 5.91 -6.52
C ARG A 21 5.01 4.90 -7.01
N TYR A 22 4.22 4.33 -6.10
CA TYR A 22 3.15 3.38 -6.45
C TYR A 22 2.16 4.01 -7.44
N HIS A 23 1.69 5.23 -7.14
CA HIS A 23 0.74 5.95 -8.01
C HIS A 23 1.36 6.43 -9.32
N SER A 24 2.68 6.54 -9.40
CA SER A 24 3.39 6.95 -10.60
C SER A 24 3.64 5.82 -11.60
N CYS A 25 3.49 4.54 -11.25
CA CYS A 25 3.69 3.47 -12.24
C CYS A 25 3.05 2.10 -11.94
N MET A 26 2.68 1.79 -10.70
CA MET A 26 2.25 0.43 -10.31
C MET A 26 0.75 0.31 -10.07
N CYS A 27 0.07 1.42 -9.77
CA CYS A 27 -1.35 1.40 -9.47
C CYS A 27 -2.23 1.20 -10.72
N THR A 28 -3.47 0.77 -10.49
CA THR A 28 -4.54 0.72 -11.51
C THR A 28 -5.47 1.92 -11.45
N CYS A 29 -5.40 2.74 -10.39
CA CYS A 29 -6.29 3.88 -10.18
C CYS A 29 -5.84 5.19 -10.88
N CYS A 30 -4.59 5.26 -11.33
CA CYS A 30 -4.05 6.38 -12.10
C CYS A 30 -3.77 5.95 -13.54
N TYR A 31 -3.85 6.87 -14.49
CA TYR A 31 -3.64 6.56 -15.91
C TYR A 31 -2.87 7.66 -16.64
N THR A 32 -2.18 7.29 -17.71
CA THR A 32 -1.48 8.25 -18.58
C THR A 32 -2.36 8.57 -19.77
N THR A 33 -2.61 9.86 -20.00
CA THR A 33 -3.35 10.35 -21.16
C THR A 33 -2.55 10.16 -22.45
N SER A 34 -3.20 10.26 -23.61
CA SER A 34 -2.53 10.20 -24.92
C SER A 34 -1.47 11.29 -25.11
N ALA A 35 -1.57 12.41 -24.39
CA ALA A 35 -0.57 13.48 -24.36
C ALA A 35 0.64 13.18 -23.47
N GLY A 36 0.72 11.98 -22.88
CA GLY A 36 1.83 11.56 -22.00
C GLY A 36 1.74 12.09 -20.57
N MET A 37 0.69 12.84 -20.21
CA MET A 37 0.50 13.35 -18.84
C MET A 37 -0.19 12.31 -17.95
N ARG A 38 0.41 12.03 -16.79
CA ARG A 38 -0.15 11.15 -15.76
C ARG A 38 -1.26 11.87 -15.00
N GLN A 39 -2.46 11.29 -14.99
CA GLN A 39 -3.59 11.70 -14.16
C GLN A 39 -3.59 10.86 -12.90
N TYR A 40 -3.43 11.53 -11.75
CA TYR A 40 -3.38 10.90 -10.45
C TYR A 40 -4.77 10.82 -9.81
N THR A 41 -4.99 9.79 -9.00
CA THR A 41 -6.13 9.72 -8.08
C THR A 41 -6.12 10.90 -7.11
N SER A 42 -7.29 11.33 -6.64
CA SER A 42 -7.39 12.36 -5.59
C SER A 42 -7.00 11.83 -4.21
N ASP A 43 -7.09 10.52 -4.01
CA ASP A 43 -6.79 9.85 -2.76
C ASP A 43 -5.73 8.77 -2.99
N PHE A 44 -4.56 8.97 -2.36
CA PHE A 44 -3.43 8.06 -2.47
C PHE A 44 -3.52 6.90 -1.47
N GLU A 45 -4.45 6.98 -0.51
CA GLU A 45 -4.71 5.99 0.54
C GLU A 45 -6.21 5.69 0.69
N PRO A 46 -6.86 5.18 -0.36
CA PRO A 46 -8.27 4.83 -0.26
C PRO A 46 -8.47 3.76 0.81
N ALA A 47 -9.44 4.00 1.71
CA ALA A 47 -9.85 3.00 2.67
C ALA A 47 -10.42 1.78 1.95
N THR A 48 -9.91 0.59 2.28
CA THR A 48 -10.48 -0.66 1.77
C THR A 48 -11.92 -0.80 2.28
N SER A 49 -12.86 -1.09 1.38
CA SER A 49 -14.25 -1.36 1.74
C SER A 49 -14.42 -2.68 2.49
N HIS A 50 -13.46 -3.59 2.35
CA HIS A 50 -13.47 -4.89 2.99
C HIS A 50 -12.35 -4.96 4.03
N PRO A 51 -12.63 -5.47 5.24
CA PRO A 51 -11.57 -5.76 6.19
C PRO A 51 -10.61 -6.79 5.60
N PHE A 52 -9.35 -6.71 6.00
CA PHE A 52 -8.38 -7.74 5.66
C PHE A 52 -8.76 -9.04 6.36
N ASP A 53 -9.03 -10.10 5.58
CA ASP A 53 -9.28 -11.46 6.10
C ASP A 53 -7.94 -12.19 6.22
N ASP A 54 -7.44 -12.28 7.45
CA ASP A 54 -6.18 -12.94 7.79
C ASP A 54 -6.36 -14.40 8.24
N LEU A 55 -7.57 -14.98 8.11
CA LEU A 55 -7.86 -16.32 8.60
C LEU A 55 -7.08 -17.40 7.85
N TRP A 56 -6.75 -17.17 6.59
CA TRP A 56 -5.92 -18.10 5.82
C TRP A 56 -4.47 -18.05 6.32
N GLU A 57 -3.88 -16.86 6.45
CA GLU A 57 -2.52 -16.66 6.95
C GLU A 57 -2.34 -17.21 8.36
N LYS A 58 -3.33 -17.02 9.23
CA LYS A 58 -3.33 -17.57 10.60
C LYS A 58 -3.30 -19.10 10.65
N LYS A 59 -3.77 -19.78 9.60
CA LYS A 59 -3.73 -21.26 9.50
C LYS A 59 -2.37 -21.76 8.98
N LEU A 60 -1.50 -20.87 8.50
CA LEU A 60 -0.12 -21.20 8.11
C LEU A 60 0.77 -21.31 9.35
N THR A 61 0.74 -22.48 9.97
CA THR A 61 1.54 -22.81 11.16
C THR A 61 2.92 -23.40 10.83
N SER A 62 3.13 -23.82 9.58
CA SER A 62 4.39 -24.39 9.10
C SER A 62 4.66 -24.02 7.65
N VAL A 63 5.95 -23.83 7.32
CA VAL A 63 6.43 -23.58 5.95
C VAL A 63 6.05 -24.70 4.98
N GLN A 64 5.84 -25.93 5.48
CA GLN A 64 5.41 -27.05 4.65
C GLN A 64 4.00 -26.87 4.07
N GLN A 65 3.15 -26.04 4.67
CA GLN A 65 1.79 -25.77 4.21
C GLN A 65 1.74 -24.76 3.04
N VAL A 66 2.86 -24.09 2.73
CA VAL A 66 2.95 -23.02 1.73
C VAL A 66 3.68 -23.49 0.46
N LYS A 67 3.97 -24.79 0.35
CA LYS A 67 4.82 -25.39 -0.69
C LYS A 67 4.04 -26.14 -1.75
#